data_AF-X1TQY8-F1
#
_entry.id   AF-X1TQY8-F1
#
_cell.length_a   1.000
_cell.length_b   1.000
_cell.length_c   1.000
_cell.angle_alpha   90.00
_cell.angle_beta   90.00
_cell.angle_gamma   90.00
#
_symmetry.space_group_name_H-M   'P 1'
#
loop_
_entity.id
_entity.type
_entity.pdbx_description
1 polymer ?
#
loop_
_entity_poly.entity_id
_entity_poly.type
_entity_poly.pdbx_seq_one_letter_code
_entity_poly.pdbx_strand_id
1 'polypeptide(L)'
;VMRWDPKVSTDIITKYPKEVIISDETLMQIYAAHEYTGDPGMISLMVGHLNIASYFTGGERPLYLILILNLDDDPDLYEGGLADISRIILQNFENRAYLEMIPFLFQRLSAYPHLNNEQALALTFQDEINRLLINRLRDEGVVSKSELKVWLKDKYRRGFFDIDAILIELIKKEIIKEASVKGMPSELIFFINDLFMIRRPPIKILNDPVGRGLPEPLETLGDLTIATYIWQELNVNGSIIPGR
;
A
#
# COMPACT_ATOMS: atom_id res chain seq x y z
N VAL A 1 -16.50 -7.17 3.67
CA VAL A 1 -15.95 -8.12 2.67
C VAL A 1 -17.07 -9.00 2.19
N MET A 2 -17.27 -9.04 0.88
CA MET A 2 -18.33 -9.76 0.19
C MET A 2 -17.72 -10.72 -0.83
N ARG A 3 -18.47 -11.76 -1.18
CA ARG A 3 -18.26 -12.61 -2.35
C ARG A 3 -19.58 -12.80 -3.08
N TRP A 4 -19.52 -13.03 -4.38
CA TRP A 4 -20.67 -13.44 -5.18
C TRP A 4 -20.80 -14.98 -5.21
N ASP A 5 -21.98 -15.50 -4.89
CA ASP A 5 -22.35 -16.91 -5.03
C ASP A 5 -23.55 -17.04 -5.98
N PRO A 6 -23.48 -17.81 -7.07
CA PRO A 6 -24.59 -17.96 -8.03
C PRO A 6 -25.91 -18.47 -7.43
N LYS A 7 -25.87 -19.13 -6.26
CA LYS A 7 -27.05 -19.68 -5.58
C LYS A 7 -27.60 -18.74 -4.52
N VAL A 8 -26.73 -18.01 -3.84
CA VAL A 8 -27.08 -17.18 -2.68
C VAL A 8 -27.08 -15.68 -3.03
N SER A 9 -26.62 -15.31 -4.24
CA SER A 9 -26.36 -13.93 -4.67
C SER A 9 -25.18 -13.33 -3.88
N THR A 10 -25.36 -12.20 -3.23
CA THR A 10 -24.32 -11.52 -2.44
C THR A 10 -24.14 -12.20 -1.07
N ASP A 11 -22.96 -12.76 -0.83
CA ASP A 11 -22.58 -13.42 0.43
C ASP A 11 -21.62 -12.53 1.23
N ILE A 12 -22.08 -12.03 2.38
CA ILE A 12 -21.24 -11.23 3.29
C ILE A 12 -20.38 -12.16 4.13
N ILE A 13 -19.11 -12.29 3.76
CA ILE A 13 -18.14 -13.13 4.45
C ILE A 13 -17.81 -12.56 5.85
N THR A 14 -17.58 -11.25 5.92
CA THR A 14 -17.29 -10.56 7.18
C THR A 14 -17.57 -9.06 7.05
N LYS A 15 -17.99 -8.44 8.15
CA LYS A 15 -18.24 -7.01 8.25
C LYS A 15 -17.69 -6.46 9.56
N TYR A 16 -17.17 -5.24 9.47
CA TYR A 16 -16.71 -4.48 10.62
C TYR A 16 -16.95 -2.99 10.39
N PRO A 17 -17.47 -2.24 11.38
CA PRO A 17 -18.07 -2.74 12.62
C PRO A 17 -19.25 -3.72 12.37
N LYS A 18 -19.60 -4.54 13.36
CA LYS A 18 -20.65 -5.58 13.17
C LYS A 18 -22.04 -4.99 12.98
N GLU A 19 -22.22 -3.76 13.44
CA GLU A 19 -23.44 -2.97 13.45
C GLU A 19 -23.72 -2.35 12.07
N VAL A 20 -22.76 -2.38 11.14
CA VAL A 20 -22.94 -1.86 9.79
C VAL A 20 -24.10 -2.59 9.10
N ILE A 21 -25.01 -1.79 8.55
CA ILE A 21 -26.17 -2.23 7.78
C ILE A 21 -25.96 -1.77 6.34
N ILE A 22 -26.08 -2.71 5.40
CA ILE A 22 -26.05 -2.45 3.96
C ILE A 22 -27.14 -3.31 3.33
N SER A 23 -27.91 -2.74 2.39
CA SER A 23 -28.99 -3.48 1.74
C SER A 23 -28.44 -4.40 0.65
N ASP A 24 -29.13 -5.51 0.39
CA ASP A 24 -28.80 -6.42 -0.71
C ASP A 24 -28.84 -5.72 -2.07
N GLU A 25 -29.74 -4.74 -2.23
CA GLU A 25 -29.77 -3.88 -3.42
C GLU A 25 -28.47 -3.09 -3.61
N THR A 26 -27.92 -2.53 -2.54
CA THR A 26 -26.63 -1.81 -2.59
C THR A 26 -25.50 -2.77 -2.94
N LEU A 27 -25.46 -3.96 -2.33
CA LEU A 27 -24.46 -4.98 -2.64
C LEU A 27 -24.52 -5.43 -4.10
N MET A 28 -25.73 -5.59 -4.64
CA MET A 28 -25.95 -5.92 -6.05
C MET A 28 -25.46 -4.81 -6.99
N GLN A 29 -25.70 -3.55 -6.65
CA GLN A 29 -25.20 -2.41 -7.44
C GLN A 29 -23.66 -2.38 -7.46
N ILE A 30 -23.02 -2.64 -6.31
CA ILE A 30 -21.56 -2.73 -6.22
C ILE A 30 -21.04 -3.87 -7.10
N TYR A 31 -21.66 -5.05 -7.03
CA TYR A 31 -21.31 -6.19 -7.87
C TYR A 31 -21.44 -5.84 -9.35
N ALA A 32 -22.59 -5.31 -9.78
CA ALA A 32 -22.85 -4.97 -11.17
C ALA A 32 -21.86 -3.92 -11.71
N ALA A 33 -21.45 -2.96 -10.88
CA ALA A 33 -20.49 -1.94 -11.28
C ALA A 33 -19.09 -2.51 -11.54
N HIS A 34 -18.63 -3.48 -10.74
CA HIS A 34 -17.37 -4.19 -10.96
C HIS A 34 -17.44 -5.19 -12.12
N GLU A 35 -18.54 -5.90 -12.29
CA GLU A 35 -18.71 -6.81 -13.43
C GLU A 35 -18.78 -6.05 -14.76
N TYR A 36 -19.27 -4.80 -14.75
CA TYR A 36 -19.25 -3.94 -15.93
C TYR A 36 -17.82 -3.59 -16.37
N THR A 37 -16.91 -3.33 -15.43
CA THR A 37 -15.50 -3.09 -15.74
C THR A 37 -14.77 -4.38 -16.08
N GLY A 38 -15.06 -5.48 -15.38
CA GLY A 38 -14.47 -6.80 -15.59
C GLY A 38 -13.03 -6.94 -15.09
N ASP A 39 -12.35 -5.82 -14.84
CA ASP A 39 -10.97 -5.77 -14.36
C ASP A 39 -10.88 -5.61 -12.84
N PRO A 40 -9.86 -6.21 -12.18
CA PRO A 40 -9.54 -5.92 -10.79
C PRO A 40 -9.24 -4.44 -10.56
N GLY A 41 -9.59 -3.94 -9.37
CA GLY A 41 -9.31 -2.55 -9.01
C GLY A 41 -10.39 -1.93 -8.13
N MET A 42 -10.25 -0.63 -7.90
CA MET A 42 -11.21 0.14 -7.13
C MET A 42 -12.23 0.83 -8.04
N ILE A 43 -13.47 0.87 -7.58
CA ILE A 43 -14.50 1.78 -8.07
C ILE A 43 -15.01 2.62 -6.89
N SER A 44 -15.46 3.83 -7.20
CA SER A 44 -16.21 4.68 -6.29
C SER A 44 -17.64 4.83 -6.81
N LEU A 45 -18.64 4.74 -5.93
CA LEU A 45 -20.03 4.93 -6.30
C LEU A 45 -20.84 5.55 -5.17
N MET A 46 -21.87 6.30 -5.55
CA MET A 46 -22.85 6.86 -4.63
C MET A 46 -24.16 6.09 -4.77
N VAL A 47 -24.60 5.43 -3.71
CA VAL A 47 -25.85 4.67 -3.68
C VAL A 47 -26.79 5.29 -2.65
N GLY A 48 -27.76 6.06 -3.13
CA GLY A 48 -28.61 6.88 -2.27
C GLY A 48 -27.79 7.94 -1.52
N HIS A 49 -27.66 7.77 -0.20
CA HIS A 49 -26.84 8.63 0.67
C HIS A 49 -25.54 7.96 1.13
N LEU A 50 -25.20 6.78 0.59
CA LEU A 50 -23.96 6.09 0.93
C LEU A 50 -22.90 6.44 -0.11
N ASN A 51 -21.80 7.02 0.38
CA ASN A 51 -20.56 7.13 -0.39
C ASN A 51 -19.76 5.83 -0.22
N ILE A 52 -19.40 5.16 -1.31
CA ILE A 52 -18.83 3.82 -1.27
C ILE A 52 -17.54 3.78 -2.10
N ALA A 53 -16.48 3.29 -1.47
CA ALA A 53 -15.28 2.82 -2.16
C ALA A 53 -15.28 1.28 -2.14
N SER A 54 -15.13 0.65 -3.30
CA SER A 54 -15.15 -0.80 -3.43
C SER A 54 -13.98 -1.30 -4.24
N TYR A 55 -13.25 -2.28 -3.73
CA TYR A 55 -12.13 -2.92 -4.41
C TYR A 55 -12.46 -4.37 -4.76
N PHE A 56 -12.35 -4.70 -6.05
CA PHE A 56 -12.53 -6.05 -6.58
C PHE A 56 -11.18 -6.68 -6.87
N THR A 57 -10.99 -7.89 -6.35
CA THR A 57 -9.69 -8.59 -6.47
C THR A 57 -9.52 -9.39 -7.76
N GLY A 58 -10.61 -9.65 -8.49
CA GLY A 58 -10.62 -10.59 -9.61
C GLY A 58 -10.12 -12.00 -9.27
N GLY A 59 -9.72 -12.74 -10.31
CA GLY A 59 -9.18 -14.10 -10.20
C GLY A 59 -10.24 -15.19 -10.03
N GLU A 60 -9.81 -16.41 -9.68
CA GLU A 60 -10.70 -17.57 -9.54
C GLU A 60 -11.61 -17.52 -8.30
N ARG A 61 -11.18 -16.78 -7.26
CA ARG A 61 -11.93 -16.60 -6.01
C ARG A 61 -12.08 -15.10 -5.72
N PRO A 62 -12.92 -14.39 -6.48
CA PRO A 62 -13.03 -12.95 -6.36
C PRO A 62 -13.62 -12.53 -5.01
N LEU A 63 -13.02 -11.50 -4.43
CA LEU A 63 -13.50 -10.83 -3.23
C LEU A 63 -13.82 -9.37 -3.56
N TYR A 64 -14.83 -8.87 -2.86
CA TYR A 64 -15.25 -7.48 -2.88
C TYR A 64 -15.00 -6.87 -1.51
N LEU A 65 -14.03 -5.97 -1.43
CA LEU A 65 -13.79 -5.16 -0.24
C LEU A 65 -14.61 -3.89 -0.38
N ILE A 66 -15.54 -3.68 0.55
CA ILE A 66 -16.48 -2.56 0.50
C ILE A 66 -16.21 -1.70 1.73
N LEU A 67 -15.92 -0.42 1.47
CA LEU A 67 -15.77 0.61 2.50
C LEU A 67 -16.91 1.62 2.33
N ILE A 68 -17.67 1.81 3.41
CA ILE A 68 -18.69 2.84 3.49
C ILE A 68 -18.03 4.08 4.09
N LEU A 69 -18.13 5.19 3.36
CA LEU A 69 -17.48 6.46 3.64
C LEU A 69 -18.49 7.49 4.13
N ASN A 70 -18.00 8.57 4.73
CA ASN A 70 -18.82 9.76 4.90
C ASN A 70 -19.07 10.41 3.55
N LEU A 71 -20.14 11.20 3.44
CA LEU A 71 -20.54 11.85 2.19
C LEU A 71 -19.45 12.77 1.62
N ASP A 72 -18.66 13.41 2.49
CA ASP A 72 -17.63 14.38 2.12
C ASP A 72 -16.24 13.75 1.96
N ASP A 73 -16.08 12.45 2.25
CA ASP A 73 -14.81 11.75 2.09
C ASP A 73 -14.52 11.52 0.61
N ASP A 74 -13.26 11.71 0.21
CA ASP A 74 -12.78 11.37 -1.14
C ASP A 74 -12.42 9.87 -1.22
N PRO A 75 -13.15 9.05 -2.01
CA PRO A 75 -12.89 7.63 -2.17
C PRO A 75 -11.49 7.31 -2.69
N ASP A 76 -10.93 8.18 -3.54
CA ASP A 76 -9.64 7.94 -4.21
C ASP A 76 -8.47 7.87 -3.21
N LEU A 77 -8.61 8.56 -2.07
CA LEU A 77 -7.61 8.52 -0.98
C LEU A 77 -7.49 7.14 -0.32
N TYR A 78 -8.47 6.26 -0.50
CA TYR A 78 -8.48 4.92 0.08
C TYR A 78 -8.01 3.83 -0.87
N GLU A 79 -7.81 4.12 -2.16
CA GLU A 79 -7.49 3.12 -3.19
C GLU A 79 -6.28 2.27 -2.83
N GLY A 80 -5.15 2.91 -2.49
CA GLY A 80 -3.92 2.19 -2.12
C GLY A 80 -4.09 1.34 -0.86
N GLY A 81 -4.89 1.82 0.11
CA GLY A 81 -5.18 1.07 1.33
C GLY A 81 -6.08 -0.13 1.09
N LEU A 82 -7.08 0.01 0.23
CA LEU A 82 -7.95 -1.08 -0.18
C LEU A 82 -7.17 -2.15 -0.95
N ALA A 83 -6.29 -1.75 -1.87
CA ALA A 83 -5.41 -2.66 -2.60
C ALA A 83 -4.51 -3.45 -1.64
N ASP A 84 -3.83 -2.78 -0.72
CA ASP A 84 -2.93 -3.40 0.26
C ASP A 84 -3.66 -4.39 1.18
N ILE A 85 -4.79 -3.97 1.74
CA ILE A 85 -5.59 -4.83 2.63
C ILE A 85 -6.20 -6.00 1.87
N SER A 86 -6.63 -5.82 0.62
CA SER A 86 -7.17 -6.89 -0.21
C SER A 86 -6.16 -8.04 -0.37
N ARG A 87 -4.89 -7.69 -0.60
CA ARG A 87 -3.80 -8.65 -0.71
C ARG A 87 -3.54 -9.39 0.60
N ILE A 88 -3.56 -8.70 1.74
CA ILE A 88 -3.41 -9.33 3.06
C ILE A 88 -4.56 -10.32 3.32
N ILE A 89 -5.80 -9.95 2.98
CA ILE A 89 -6.97 -10.81 3.13
C ILE A 89 -6.84 -12.05 2.24
N LEU A 90 -6.48 -11.89 0.97
CA LEU A 90 -6.32 -13.00 0.01
C LEU A 90 -5.23 -13.98 0.45
N GLN A 91 -4.08 -13.49 0.90
CA GLN A 91 -2.98 -14.33 1.38
C GLN A 91 -3.37 -15.21 2.58
N ASN A 92 -4.30 -14.73 3.39
CA ASN A 92 -4.78 -15.41 4.59
C ASN A 92 -6.18 -16.02 4.40
N PHE A 93 -6.68 -16.10 3.16
CA PHE A 93 -8.06 -16.48 2.91
C PHE A 93 -8.34 -17.95 3.24
N GLU A 94 -7.47 -18.87 2.81
CA GLU A 94 -7.65 -20.32 2.97
C GLU A 94 -7.70 -20.76 4.43
N ASN A 95 -6.80 -20.22 5.27
CA ASN A 95 -6.74 -20.53 6.70
C ASN A 95 -7.69 -19.66 7.54
N ARG A 96 -8.44 -18.74 6.92
CA ARG A 96 -9.34 -17.78 7.55
C ARG A 96 -8.71 -16.88 8.63
N ALA A 97 -7.38 -16.78 8.68
CA ALA A 97 -6.69 -15.96 9.67
C ALA A 97 -7.01 -14.46 9.51
N TYR A 98 -7.41 -14.03 8.31
CA TYR A 98 -7.82 -12.64 8.06
C TYR A 98 -9.01 -12.19 8.93
N LEU A 99 -9.88 -13.10 9.38
CA LEU A 99 -11.09 -12.74 10.14
C LEU A 99 -10.74 -12.02 11.45
N GLU A 100 -9.68 -12.47 12.14
CA GLU A 100 -9.18 -11.84 13.37
C GLU A 100 -8.44 -10.53 13.08
N MET A 101 -7.91 -10.37 11.87
CA MET A 101 -7.17 -9.18 11.44
C MET A 101 -8.09 -8.03 11.02
N ILE A 102 -9.37 -8.29 10.71
CA ILE A 102 -10.29 -7.28 10.16
C ILE A 102 -10.32 -5.97 10.95
N PRO A 103 -10.43 -5.94 12.30
CA PRO A 103 -10.44 -4.69 13.04
C PRO A 103 -9.15 -3.88 12.87
N PHE A 104 -8.00 -4.55 12.87
CA PHE A 104 -6.70 -3.91 12.66
C PHE A 104 -6.54 -3.41 11.23
N LEU A 105 -6.96 -4.20 10.24
CA LEU A 105 -6.94 -3.80 8.83
C LEU A 105 -7.85 -2.58 8.61
N PHE A 106 -9.04 -2.55 9.21
CA PHE A 106 -9.91 -1.39 9.17
C PHE A 106 -9.25 -0.14 9.77
N GLN A 107 -8.65 -0.25 10.96
CA GLN A 107 -7.94 0.87 11.58
C GLN A 107 -6.79 1.38 10.70
N ARG A 108 -6.03 0.46 10.08
CA ARG A 108 -4.97 0.81 9.13
C ARG A 108 -5.54 1.54 7.91
N LEU A 109 -6.67 1.07 7.36
CA LEU A 109 -7.36 1.71 6.23
C LEU A 109 -7.79 3.14 6.55
N SER A 110 -8.36 3.36 7.74
CA SER A 110 -8.82 4.68 8.19
C SER A 110 -7.69 5.71 8.31
N ALA A 111 -6.42 5.28 8.39
CA ALA A 111 -5.29 6.20 8.44
C ALA A 111 -4.85 6.71 7.06
N TYR A 112 -5.21 6.03 5.97
CA TYR A 112 -4.71 6.36 4.61
C TYR A 112 -4.97 7.80 4.16
N PRO A 113 -6.18 8.37 4.34
CA PRO A 113 -6.46 9.76 3.95
C PRO A 113 -5.62 10.80 4.70
N HIS A 114 -5.05 10.43 5.83
CA HIS A 114 -4.26 11.31 6.70
C HIS A 114 -2.75 11.15 6.51
N LEU A 115 -2.32 10.27 5.60
CA LEU A 115 -0.92 10.08 5.30
C LEU A 115 -0.39 11.28 4.53
N ASN A 116 0.74 11.82 4.98
CA ASN A 116 1.52 12.70 4.13
C ASN A 116 2.31 11.89 3.08
N ASN A 117 2.87 12.58 2.09
CA ASN A 117 3.62 11.94 1.00
C ASN A 117 4.77 11.07 1.49
N GLU A 118 5.53 11.50 2.50
CA GLU A 118 6.65 10.72 3.06
C GLU A 118 6.16 9.41 3.66
N GLN A 119 5.07 9.45 4.43
CA GLN A 119 4.47 8.27 5.05
C GLN A 119 3.90 7.32 4.00
N ALA A 120 3.22 7.86 2.98
CA ALA A 120 2.67 7.07 1.88
C ALA A 120 3.78 6.36 1.06
N LEU A 121 4.90 7.04 0.80
CA LEU A 121 6.07 6.46 0.14
C LEU A 121 6.75 5.41 1.03
N ALA A 122 6.86 5.67 2.33
CA ALA A 122 7.42 4.72 3.28
C ALA A 122 6.62 3.41 3.33
N LEU A 123 5.29 3.49 3.34
CA LEU A 123 4.42 2.31 3.28
C LEU A 123 4.62 1.52 1.98
N THR A 124 4.68 2.19 0.83
CA THR A 124 4.98 1.53 -0.45
C THR A 124 6.30 0.79 -0.41
N PHE A 125 7.37 1.38 0.14
CA PHE A 125 8.67 0.72 0.20
C PHE A 125 8.76 -0.39 1.27
N GLN A 126 7.98 -0.27 2.35
CA GLN A 126 7.87 -1.32 3.37
C GLN A 126 7.30 -2.62 2.79
N ASP A 127 6.48 -2.54 1.75
CA ASP A 127 6.00 -3.71 1.05
C ASP A 127 7.14 -4.49 0.37
N GLU A 128 7.15 -5.82 0.54
CA GLU A 128 8.19 -6.69 0.00
C GLU A 128 8.18 -6.72 -1.54
N ILE A 129 6.99 -6.78 -2.14
CA ILE A 129 6.83 -6.88 -3.60
C ILE A 129 7.26 -5.58 -4.26
N ASN A 130 6.80 -4.44 -3.75
CA ASN A 130 7.23 -3.12 -4.22
C ASN A 130 8.75 -2.96 -4.12
N ARG A 131 9.36 -3.39 -3.00
CA ARG A 131 10.81 -3.31 -2.82
C ARG A 131 11.58 -4.18 -3.80
N LEU A 132 11.09 -5.38 -4.08
CA LEU A 132 11.66 -6.27 -5.11
C LEU A 132 11.60 -5.60 -6.49
N LEU A 133 10.45 -5.06 -6.86
CA LEU A 133 10.27 -4.34 -8.13
C LEU A 133 11.19 -3.12 -8.24
N ILE A 134 11.22 -2.26 -7.23
CA ILE A 134 12.05 -1.05 -7.21
C ILE A 134 13.53 -1.42 -7.29
N ASN A 135 14.00 -2.43 -6.55
CA ASN A 135 15.41 -2.84 -6.62
C ASN A 135 15.76 -3.43 -8.00
N ARG A 136 14.87 -4.25 -8.58
CA ARG A 136 15.07 -4.79 -9.94
C ARG A 136 15.18 -3.68 -10.98
N LEU A 137 14.30 -2.69 -10.87
CA LEU A 137 14.30 -1.52 -11.74
C LEU A 137 15.50 -0.60 -11.48
N ARG A 138 16.04 -0.55 -10.26
CA ARG A 138 17.28 0.17 -9.94
C ARG A 138 18.49 -0.47 -10.61
N ASP A 139 18.54 -1.80 -10.69
CA ASP A 139 19.64 -2.53 -11.30
C ASP A 139 19.62 -2.43 -12.85
N GLU A 140 18.44 -2.47 -13.46
CA GLU A 140 18.31 -2.56 -14.94
C GLU A 140 17.87 -1.26 -15.62
N GLY A 141 17.27 -0.32 -14.87
CA GLY A 141 16.73 0.94 -15.36
C GLY A 141 15.44 0.82 -16.18
N VAL A 142 15.35 -0.17 -17.07
CA VAL A 142 14.17 -0.43 -17.91
C VAL A 142 13.96 -1.93 -18.09
N VAL A 143 12.71 -2.40 -17.93
CA VAL A 143 12.34 -3.81 -18.07
C VAL A 143 11.02 -3.93 -18.81
N SER A 144 10.84 -4.98 -19.63
CA SER A 144 9.54 -5.22 -20.26
C SER A 144 8.50 -5.69 -19.25
N LYS A 145 7.26 -5.23 -19.38
CA LYS A 145 6.16 -5.59 -18.46
C LYS A 145 5.96 -7.10 -18.41
N SER A 146 6.00 -7.78 -19.56
CA SER A 146 5.89 -9.25 -19.63
C SER A 146 7.00 -9.96 -18.86
N GLU A 147 8.24 -9.49 -18.96
CA GLU A 147 9.38 -10.09 -18.26
C GLU A 147 9.27 -9.86 -16.75
N LEU A 148 8.92 -8.64 -16.35
CA LEU A 148 8.70 -8.28 -14.96
C LEU A 148 7.61 -9.16 -14.33
N LYS A 149 6.52 -9.45 -15.07
CA LYS A 149 5.46 -10.35 -14.64
C LYS A 149 5.95 -11.78 -14.40
N VAL A 150 6.75 -12.32 -15.32
CA VAL A 150 7.31 -13.67 -15.21
C VAL A 150 8.32 -13.75 -14.05
N TRP A 151 9.22 -12.78 -13.96
CA TRP A 151 10.25 -12.71 -12.91
C TRP A 151 9.64 -12.63 -11.52
N LEU A 152 8.63 -11.76 -11.33
CA LEU A 152 8.02 -11.58 -10.03
C LEU A 152 7.24 -12.83 -9.59
N LYS A 153 6.59 -13.55 -10.53
CA LYS A 153 5.95 -14.84 -10.26
C LYS A 153 6.95 -15.92 -9.84
N ASP A 154 8.15 -15.94 -10.42
CA ASP A 154 9.18 -16.91 -10.04
C ASP A 154 9.81 -16.59 -8.67
N LYS A 155 10.03 -15.30 -8.37
CA LYS A 155 10.55 -14.86 -7.06
C LYS A 155 9.52 -15.03 -5.94
N TYR A 156 8.28 -14.62 -6.19
CA TYR A 156 7.22 -14.61 -5.20
C TYR A 156 6.27 -15.80 -5.41
N ARG A 157 6.73 -16.99 -5.05
CA ARG A 157 6.02 -18.27 -5.28
C ARG A 157 4.84 -18.52 -4.33
N ARG A 158 4.63 -17.68 -3.32
CA ARG A 158 3.79 -17.99 -2.15
C ARG A 158 2.51 -17.16 -2.02
N GLY A 159 2.15 -16.35 -3.01
CA GLY A 159 0.90 -15.59 -2.92
C GLY A 159 0.36 -15.14 -4.25
N PHE A 160 -0.94 -14.88 -4.28
CA PHE A 160 -1.58 -14.11 -5.33
C PHE A 160 -1.21 -12.64 -5.15
N PHE A 161 -0.80 -11.99 -6.23
CA PHE A 161 -0.58 -10.55 -6.28
C PHE A 161 -0.97 -10.05 -7.67
N ASP A 162 -1.63 -8.91 -7.70
CA ASP A 162 -1.98 -8.21 -8.93
C ASP A 162 -0.85 -7.26 -9.29
N ILE A 163 -0.10 -7.62 -10.33
CA ILE A 163 1.04 -6.83 -10.79
C ILE A 163 0.57 -5.53 -11.43
N ASP A 164 -0.57 -5.55 -12.13
CA ASP A 164 -1.06 -4.37 -12.83
C ASP A 164 -1.51 -3.32 -11.80
N ALA A 165 -2.21 -3.74 -10.74
CA ALA A 165 -2.54 -2.85 -9.62
C ALA A 165 -1.29 -2.23 -8.96
N ILE A 166 -0.25 -3.04 -8.73
CA ILE A 166 1.01 -2.57 -8.14
C ILE A 166 1.71 -1.56 -9.07
N LEU A 167 1.78 -1.86 -10.37
CA LEU A 167 2.40 -0.95 -11.34
C LEU A 167 1.62 0.37 -11.43
N ILE A 168 0.28 0.33 -11.43
CA ILE A 168 -0.55 1.53 -11.41
C ILE A 168 -0.25 2.38 -10.17
N GLU A 169 -0.10 1.78 -8.99
CA GLU A 169 0.27 2.51 -7.76
C GLU A 169 1.63 3.20 -7.92
N LEU A 170 2.63 2.49 -8.43
CA LEU A 170 3.98 3.04 -8.65
C LEU A 170 4.01 4.13 -9.73
N ILE A 171 3.15 4.04 -10.75
CA ILE A 171 2.97 5.09 -11.78
C ILE A 171 2.34 6.33 -11.15
N LYS A 172 1.27 6.17 -10.35
CA LYS A 172 0.60 7.27 -9.63
C LYS A 172 1.55 8.02 -8.69
N LYS A 173 2.51 7.30 -8.10
CA LYS A 173 3.57 7.87 -7.23
C LYS A 173 4.78 8.40 -8.02
N GLU A 174 4.71 8.40 -9.34
CA GLU A 174 5.78 8.83 -10.25
C GLU A 174 7.11 8.11 -10.01
N ILE A 175 7.09 6.87 -9.50
CA ILE A 175 8.31 6.06 -9.29
C ILE A 175 8.72 5.40 -10.62
N ILE A 176 7.72 4.95 -11.37
CA ILE A 176 7.89 4.28 -12.66
C ILE A 176 7.05 4.96 -13.73
N LYS A 177 7.41 4.73 -14.99
CA LYS A 177 6.62 5.13 -16.16
C LYS A 177 6.47 3.97 -17.13
N GLU A 178 5.24 3.74 -17.57
CA GLU A 178 4.94 2.77 -18.60
C GLU A 178 4.90 3.44 -19.99
N ALA A 179 5.57 2.86 -20.98
CA ALA A 179 5.50 3.34 -22.36
C ALA A 179 5.67 2.23 -23.39
N SER A 180 4.90 2.33 -24.47
CA SER A 180 5.05 1.51 -25.67
C SER A 180 6.15 2.09 -26.57
N VAL A 181 7.21 1.32 -26.82
CA VAL A 181 8.32 1.71 -27.73
C VAL A 181 8.20 0.93 -29.03
N LYS A 182 8.26 1.64 -30.16
CA LYS A 182 8.16 1.04 -31.49
C LYS A 182 9.23 -0.04 -31.69
N GLY A 183 8.81 -1.23 -32.08
CA GLY A 183 9.68 -2.38 -32.29
C GLY A 183 9.84 -3.30 -31.08
N MET A 184 9.29 -2.92 -29.91
CA MET A 184 9.20 -3.81 -28.76
C MET A 184 7.86 -4.56 -28.75
N PRO A 185 7.84 -5.85 -28.37
CA PRO A 185 6.62 -6.66 -28.34
C PRO A 185 5.76 -6.42 -27.10
N SER A 186 6.31 -5.80 -26.06
CA SER A 186 5.63 -5.51 -24.80
C SER A 186 5.95 -4.09 -24.35
N GLU A 187 5.03 -3.50 -23.58
CA GLU A 187 5.23 -2.23 -22.88
C GLU A 187 6.49 -2.29 -22.02
N LEU A 188 7.24 -1.19 -22.01
CA LEU A 188 8.43 -1.05 -21.17
C LEU A 188 8.08 -0.25 -19.92
N ILE A 189 8.61 -0.72 -18.79
CA ILE A 189 8.54 -0.06 -17.50
C ILE A 189 9.88 0.62 -17.26
N PHE A 190 9.85 1.95 -17.21
CA PHE A 190 11.01 2.80 -16.97
C PHE A 190 11.05 3.21 -15.50
N PHE A 191 12.21 3.12 -14.88
CA PHE A 191 12.46 3.70 -13.57
C PHE A 191 12.74 5.20 -13.72
N ILE A 192 11.89 6.04 -13.15
CA ILE A 192 11.99 7.51 -13.33
C ILE A 192 12.44 8.23 -12.05
N ASN A 193 11.96 7.80 -10.88
CA ASN A 193 12.33 8.39 -9.60
C ASN A 193 12.63 7.29 -8.59
N ASP A 194 13.72 7.47 -7.83
CA ASP A 194 14.10 6.56 -6.76
C ASP A 194 13.63 7.05 -5.39
N LEU A 195 13.45 6.13 -4.45
CA LEU A 195 13.12 6.41 -3.07
C LEU A 195 14.38 6.32 -2.21
N PHE A 196 14.76 7.44 -1.62
CA PHE A 196 15.82 7.49 -0.62
C PHE A 196 15.22 7.78 0.75
N MET A 197 15.41 6.85 1.69
CA MET A 197 14.91 6.99 3.06
C MET A 197 16.06 7.00 4.04
N ILE A 198 16.11 8.05 4.87
CA ILE A 198 17.06 8.17 5.97
C ILE A 198 16.32 8.44 7.27
N ARG A 199 16.88 7.94 8.36
CA ARG A 199 16.36 8.26 9.68
C ARG A 199 16.66 9.72 10.00
N ARG A 200 15.62 10.50 10.26
CA ARG A 200 15.79 11.83 10.87
C ARG A 200 16.05 11.65 12.37
N PRO A 201 17.14 12.19 12.92
CA PRO A 201 17.37 12.14 14.37
C PRO A 201 16.24 12.88 15.10
N PRO A 202 15.87 12.45 16.32
CA PRO A 202 14.79 13.05 17.07
C PRO A 202 15.22 14.42 17.64
N ILE A 203 15.14 15.46 16.83
CA ILE A 203 15.60 16.82 17.17
C ILE A 203 14.90 17.35 18.43
N LYS A 204 13.63 16.97 18.66
CA LYS A 204 12.88 17.38 19.86
C LYS A 204 13.46 16.84 21.18
N ILE A 205 14.27 15.78 21.14
CA ILE A 205 14.99 15.30 22.33
C ILE A 205 16.13 16.27 22.68
N LEU A 206 16.67 16.99 21.70
CA LEU A 206 17.76 17.95 21.92
C LEU A 206 17.30 19.20 22.66
N ASN A 207 16.00 19.54 22.59
CA ASN A 207 15.44 20.71 23.29
C ASN A 207 15.37 20.52 24.82
N ASP A 208 15.33 19.27 25.29
CA ASP A 208 15.35 18.91 26.72
C ASP A 208 16.01 17.52 26.85
N PRO A 209 17.35 17.46 26.76
CA PRO A 209 18.07 16.19 26.74
C PRO A 209 17.86 15.42 28.04
N VAL A 210 18.06 16.08 29.18
CA VAL A 210 18.07 15.46 30.51
C VAL A 210 16.67 15.04 30.92
N GLY A 211 15.65 15.89 30.73
CA GLY A 211 14.26 15.56 31.01
C GLY A 211 13.72 14.42 30.14
N ARG A 212 14.40 14.10 29.03
CA ARG A 212 14.05 13.00 28.11
C ARG A 212 15.02 11.81 28.17
N GLY A 213 15.88 11.76 29.19
CA GLY A 213 16.72 10.60 29.49
C GLY A 213 18.06 10.55 28.75
N LEU A 214 18.54 11.67 28.22
CA LEU A 214 19.91 11.81 27.71
C LEU A 214 20.89 12.29 28.81
N PRO A 215 22.19 11.97 28.69
CA PRO A 215 23.22 12.41 29.65
C PRO A 215 23.30 13.94 29.84
N GLU A 216 23.49 14.39 31.09
CA GLU A 216 23.64 15.80 31.50
C GLU A 216 24.61 16.65 30.66
N PRO A 217 25.77 16.14 30.17
CA PRO A 217 26.69 16.95 29.36
C PRO A 217 26.06 17.53 28.09
N LEU A 218 25.00 16.92 27.57
CA LEU A 218 24.32 17.35 26.34
C LEU A 218 23.46 18.59 26.51
N GLU A 219 23.12 18.98 27.75
CA GLU A 219 22.39 20.22 28.02
C GLU A 219 23.25 21.48 27.79
N THR A 220 24.58 21.32 27.91
CA THR A 220 25.54 22.42 27.75
C THR A 220 26.04 22.63 26.32
N LEU A 221 25.77 21.68 25.43
CA LEU A 221 26.11 21.74 24.01
C LEU A 221 24.94 22.43 23.29
N GLY A 222 25.17 23.53 22.58
CA GLY A 222 24.11 24.17 21.78
C GLY A 222 23.60 23.23 20.67
N ASP A 223 22.40 23.50 20.13
CA ASP A 223 21.72 22.64 19.14
C ASP A 223 22.61 22.20 17.96
N LEU A 224 23.43 23.12 17.43
CA LEU A 224 24.39 22.86 16.35
C LEU A 224 25.52 21.91 16.77
N THR A 225 25.99 22.01 18.01
CA THR A 225 27.07 21.18 18.54
C THR A 225 26.58 19.78 18.87
N ILE A 226 25.35 19.64 19.39
CA ILE A 226 24.75 18.31 19.62
C ILE A 226 24.47 17.60 18.29
N ALA A 227 23.94 18.31 17.28
CA ALA A 227 23.73 17.74 15.96
C ALA A 227 25.04 17.25 15.33
N THR A 228 26.13 18.01 15.48
CA THR A 228 27.46 17.65 14.99
C THR A 228 28.05 16.47 15.77
N TYR A 229 27.89 16.44 17.10
CA TYR A 229 28.34 15.34 17.96
C TYR A 229 27.61 14.03 17.63
N ILE A 230 26.28 14.07 17.48
CA ILE A 230 25.48 12.89 17.08
C ILE A 230 25.88 12.42 15.68
N TRP A 231 26.10 13.35 14.73
CA TRP A 231 26.58 12.99 13.39
C TRP A 231 27.95 12.33 13.41
N GLN A 232 28.88 12.81 14.25
CA GLN A 232 30.22 12.22 14.39
C GLN A 232 30.16 10.85 15.07
N GLU A 233 29.43 10.69 16.18
CA GLU A 233 29.32 9.40 16.87
C GLU A 233 28.59 8.32 16.06
N LEU A 234 27.55 8.69 15.31
CA LEU A 234 26.86 7.76 14.41
C LEU A 234 27.76 7.33 13.24
N ASN A 235 28.67 8.18 12.77
CA ASN A 235 29.65 7.84 11.74
C ASN A 235 30.83 7.00 12.27
N VAL A 236 31.13 7.06 13.57
CA VAL A 236 32.24 6.31 14.18
C VAL A 236 31.81 4.87 14.51
N ASN A 237 30.53 4.62 14.78
CA ASN A 237 30.01 3.28 15.08
C ASN A 237 29.18 2.65 13.95
N GLY A 238 28.79 3.42 12.94
CA GLY A 238 28.12 2.92 11.75
C GLY A 238 29.13 2.56 10.67
N SER A 239 29.57 1.31 10.64
CA SER A 239 30.13 0.72 9.42
C SER A 239 29.13 0.96 8.30
N ILE A 240 29.38 1.98 7.47
CA ILE A 240 28.81 2.10 6.14
C ILE A 240 29.27 0.83 5.44
N ILE A 241 28.39 -0.16 5.33
CA ILE A 241 28.57 -1.23 4.38
C ILE A 241 28.16 -0.60 3.04
N PRO A 242 29.10 -0.28 2.14
CA PRO A 242 28.71 0.03 0.78
C PRO A 242 28.27 -1.30 0.20
N GLY A 243 26.99 -1.42 -0.15
CA GLY A 243 26.53 -2.50 -1.01
C GLY A 243 27.35 -2.44 -2.30
N ARG A 244 28.25 -3.40 -2.47
CA ARG A 244 28.82 -3.78 -3.76
C ARG A 244 27.81 -4.62 -4.52
#